data_AF-A0A1E8FDG1-F1
#
_entry.id   AF-A0A1E8FDG1-F1
#
_cell.length_a   1.000
_cell.length_b   1.000
_cell.length_c   1.000
_cell.angle_alpha   90.00
_cell.angle_beta   90.00
_cell.angle_gamma   90.00
#
_symmetry.space_group_name_H-M   'P 1'
#
loop_
_entity.id
_entity.type
_entity.pdbx_description
1 polymer ?
#
loop_
_entity_poly.entity_id
_entity_poly.type
_entity_poly.pdbx_seq_one_letter_code
_entity_poly.pdbx_strand_id
1 'polypeptide(L)'
;MTTSVIGFYVALAAWAALGIWGYTAKKWLPFFLFGLAFALYLNGRYVLTGIENGITHMAGVFDIVAHTGVADGEKPATLVPCSTGDNNCTISPEYNTHPAWVVAFHERFMSGPSWRGPLLIGHILMNTIALVIITLQLFRPGGQFPAHKMLGRIAVVSVVISLTCAGILNAELIDVPGYGGIWAMTGLYFLLLTLVVPMAIGVYKIVQGDAEGHRIWMWRTAGAIWGSYWIFRGIMMLIDLFVKDTVGLTLSVSAWTAGLIGIASAEAIRRYLDNKNGVPNLATSHGRSLGTA
;
A
#
# COMPACT_ATOMS: atom_id res chain seq x y z
N MET A 1 -24.70 -7.16 4.07
CA MET A 1 -23.23 -7.05 3.98
C MET A 1 -22.73 -8.45 3.70
N THR A 2 -21.93 -8.64 2.65
CA THR A 2 -21.50 -9.99 2.27
C THR A 2 -20.63 -10.63 3.34
N THR A 3 -20.60 -11.97 3.37
CA THR A 3 -19.69 -12.71 4.28
C THR A 3 -18.23 -12.34 4.03
N SER A 4 -17.89 -12.00 2.79
CA SER A 4 -16.55 -11.59 2.37
C SER A 4 -16.14 -10.21 2.90
N VAL A 5 -17.05 -9.24 2.96
CA VAL A 5 -16.79 -7.88 3.51
C VAL A 5 -16.77 -7.89 5.04
N ILE A 6 -17.64 -8.66 5.70
CA ILE A 6 -17.57 -8.82 7.17
C ILE A 6 -16.25 -9.49 7.56
N GLY A 7 -15.84 -10.53 6.83
CA GLY A 7 -14.56 -11.19 7.02
C GLY A 7 -13.37 -10.23 6.90
N PHE A 8 -13.45 -9.24 5.99
CA PHE A 8 -12.45 -8.19 5.89
C PHE A 8 -12.32 -7.37 7.18
N TYR A 9 -13.42 -6.86 7.74
CA TYR A 9 -13.37 -6.04 8.95
C TYR A 9 -12.93 -6.83 10.18
N VAL A 10 -13.35 -8.09 10.29
CA VAL A 10 -12.86 -8.99 11.34
C VAL A 10 -11.36 -9.19 11.22
N ALA A 11 -10.85 -9.44 10.01
CA ALA A 11 -9.42 -9.57 9.76
C ALA A 11 -8.67 -8.26 10.06
N LEU A 12 -9.24 -7.11 9.70
CA LEU A 12 -8.66 -5.80 9.98
C LEU A 12 -8.60 -5.51 11.48
N ALA A 13 -9.66 -5.81 12.23
CA ALA A 13 -9.69 -5.67 13.68
C ALA A 13 -8.67 -6.60 14.36
N ALA A 14 -8.57 -7.85 13.92
CA ALA A 14 -7.56 -8.79 14.39
C ALA A 14 -6.14 -8.29 14.10
N TRP A 15 -5.90 -7.76 12.90
CA TRP A 15 -4.61 -7.19 12.52
C TRP A 15 -4.24 -5.95 13.35
N ALA A 16 -5.20 -5.05 13.61
CA ALA A 16 -5.01 -3.90 14.48
C ALA A 16 -4.69 -4.32 15.93
N ALA A 17 -5.41 -5.31 16.46
CA ALA A 17 -5.14 -5.88 17.78
C ALA A 17 -3.73 -6.49 17.86
N LEU A 18 -3.27 -7.18 16.80
CA LEU A 18 -1.89 -7.67 16.70
C LEU A 18 -0.86 -6.53 16.64
N GLY A 19 -1.22 -5.37 16.07
CA GLY A 19 -0.38 -4.17 16.09
C GLY A 19 -0.22 -3.58 17.48
N ILE A 20 -1.34 -3.43 18.21
CA ILE A 20 -1.34 -2.96 19.61
C ILE A 20 -0.57 -3.94 20.51
N TRP A 21 -0.84 -5.24 20.34
CA TRP A 21 -0.10 -6.29 21.04
C TRP A 21 1.38 -6.29 20.68
N GLY A 22 1.73 -6.14 19.39
CA GLY A 22 3.11 -6.07 18.94
C GLY A 22 3.86 -4.87 19.55
N TYR A 23 3.17 -3.74 19.69
CA TYR A 23 3.70 -2.56 20.36
C TYR A 23 3.87 -2.75 21.87
N THR A 24 2.93 -3.39 22.56
CA THR A 24 2.96 -3.60 24.02
C THR A 24 3.89 -4.74 24.40
N ALA A 25 3.74 -5.91 23.78
CA ALA A 25 4.53 -7.12 24.00
C ALA A 25 5.91 -7.10 23.30
N LYS A 26 6.19 -6.07 22.48
CA LYS A 26 7.44 -5.93 21.71
C LYS A 26 7.72 -7.11 20.78
N LYS A 27 6.67 -7.73 20.26
CA LYS A 27 6.71 -8.89 19.36
C LYS A 27 5.95 -8.58 18.07
N TRP A 28 6.67 -8.08 17.08
CA TRP A 28 6.06 -7.60 15.84
C TRP A 28 5.78 -8.69 14.81
N LEU A 29 6.43 -9.86 14.92
CA LEU A 29 6.35 -10.90 13.89
C LEU A 29 4.89 -11.33 13.57
N PRO A 30 4.00 -11.59 14.55
CA PRO A 30 2.61 -11.94 14.23
C PRO A 30 1.85 -10.85 13.46
N PHE A 31 2.06 -9.58 13.79
CA PHE A 31 1.46 -8.45 13.06
C PHE A 31 1.89 -8.45 11.59
N PHE A 32 3.18 -8.64 11.33
CA PHE A 32 3.70 -8.66 9.95
C PHE A 32 3.27 -9.91 9.18
N LEU A 33 3.28 -11.09 9.80
CA LEU A 33 2.84 -12.34 9.14
C LEU A 33 1.35 -12.32 8.82
N PHE A 34 0.52 -11.88 9.76
CA PHE A 34 -0.92 -11.74 9.53
C PHE A 34 -1.19 -10.70 8.46
N GLY A 35 -0.55 -9.52 8.55
CA GLY A 35 -0.68 -8.49 7.52
C GLY A 35 -0.24 -8.98 6.14
N LEU A 36 0.80 -9.81 6.05
CA LEU A 36 1.22 -10.36 4.77
C LEU A 36 0.22 -11.37 4.19
N ALA A 37 -0.28 -12.29 5.02
CA ALA A 37 -1.31 -13.24 4.62
C ALA A 37 -2.60 -12.52 4.19
N PHE A 38 -2.96 -11.45 4.90
CA PHE A 38 -4.11 -10.63 4.57
C PHE A 38 -3.90 -9.88 3.25
N ALA A 39 -2.72 -9.30 3.01
CA ALA A 39 -2.39 -8.65 1.73
C ALA A 39 -2.44 -9.64 0.56
N LEU A 40 -1.93 -10.86 0.75
CA LEU A 40 -2.00 -11.94 -0.24
C LEU A 40 -3.44 -12.33 -0.58
N TYR A 41 -4.31 -12.43 0.43
CA TYR A 41 -5.74 -12.68 0.23
C TYR A 41 -6.37 -11.56 -0.62
N LEU A 42 -6.19 -10.29 -0.23
CA LEU A 42 -6.78 -9.15 -0.94
C LEU A 42 -6.30 -9.06 -2.38
N ASN A 43 -4.99 -9.16 -2.60
CA ASN A 43 -4.40 -9.02 -3.92
C ASN A 43 -4.66 -10.25 -4.80
N GLY A 44 -4.70 -11.45 -4.21
CA GLY A 44 -4.99 -12.71 -4.90
C GLY A 44 -6.37 -12.71 -5.55
N ARG A 45 -7.37 -12.03 -4.95
CA ARG A 45 -8.73 -11.92 -5.52
C ARG A 45 -8.74 -11.32 -6.92
N TYR A 46 -7.89 -10.33 -7.22
CA TYR A 46 -7.80 -9.72 -8.56
C TYR A 46 -7.43 -10.73 -9.64
N VAL A 47 -6.64 -11.76 -9.28
CA VAL A 47 -6.20 -12.80 -10.21
C VAL A 47 -7.16 -13.98 -10.21
N LEU A 48 -7.61 -14.41 -9.03
CA LEU A 48 -8.42 -15.62 -8.86
C LEU A 48 -9.89 -15.43 -9.26
N THR A 49 -10.43 -14.23 -9.03
CA THR A 49 -11.85 -13.94 -9.29
C THR A 49 -12.05 -13.03 -10.50
N GLY A 50 -10.96 -12.57 -11.11
CA GLY A 50 -10.96 -11.57 -12.18
C GLY A 50 -10.93 -10.14 -11.65
N ILE A 51 -10.55 -9.22 -12.54
CA ILE A 51 -10.33 -7.81 -12.20
C ILE A 51 -11.60 -7.10 -11.73
N GLU A 52 -12.73 -7.34 -12.39
CA GLU A 52 -14.02 -6.72 -12.05
C GLU A 52 -14.46 -7.10 -10.62
N ASN A 53 -14.42 -8.40 -10.30
CA ASN A 53 -14.75 -8.90 -8.97
C ASN A 53 -13.75 -8.43 -7.90
N GLY A 54 -12.46 -8.34 -8.25
CA GLY A 54 -11.43 -7.80 -7.37
C GLY A 54 -11.68 -6.33 -7.02
N ILE A 55 -11.99 -5.51 -8.03
CA ILE A 55 -12.33 -4.08 -7.85
C ILE A 55 -13.62 -3.93 -7.06
N THR A 56 -14.67 -4.69 -7.40
CA THR A 56 -15.98 -4.63 -6.72
C THR A 56 -15.85 -5.03 -5.24
N HIS A 57 -15.05 -6.06 -4.92
CA HIS A 57 -14.80 -6.40 -3.52
C HIS A 57 -14.07 -5.29 -2.78
N MET A 58 -13.06 -4.67 -3.40
CA MET A 58 -12.34 -3.54 -2.81
C MET A 58 -13.24 -2.30 -2.67
N ALA A 59 -14.20 -2.10 -3.57
CA ALA A 59 -15.26 -1.12 -3.42
C ALA A 59 -16.06 -1.35 -2.15
N GLY A 60 -16.50 -2.59 -1.91
CA GLY A 60 -17.25 -2.92 -0.70
C GLY A 60 -16.48 -2.77 0.60
N VAL A 61 -15.15 -2.82 0.52
CA VAL A 61 -14.26 -2.59 1.65
C VAL A 61 -14.05 -1.10 1.96
N PHE A 62 -14.12 -0.22 0.96
CA PHE A 62 -13.92 1.21 1.20
C PHE A 62 -15.23 1.97 1.37
N ASP A 63 -16.34 1.42 0.89
CA ASP A 63 -17.67 2.03 0.88
C ASP A 63 -18.69 1.13 1.58
N ILE A 64 -18.53 0.99 2.90
CA ILE A 64 -19.32 0.09 3.75
C ILE A 64 -20.81 0.38 3.63
N VAL A 65 -21.16 1.66 3.63
CA VAL A 65 -22.55 2.11 3.69
C VAL A 65 -23.27 1.70 2.42
N ALA A 66 -22.68 1.92 1.24
CA ALA A 66 -23.28 1.51 -0.02
C ALA A 66 -23.36 -0.01 -0.23
N HIS A 67 -22.52 -0.78 0.47
CA HIS A 67 -22.45 -2.24 0.33
C HIS A 67 -23.18 -2.99 1.46
N THR A 68 -23.85 -2.26 2.34
CA THR A 68 -24.66 -2.86 3.39
C THR A 68 -25.94 -3.43 2.79
N GLY A 69 -25.96 -4.74 2.57
CA GLY A 69 -27.16 -5.48 2.13
C GLY A 69 -27.01 -6.15 0.75
N VAL A 70 -25.94 -5.84 0.03
CA VAL A 70 -25.59 -6.43 -1.27
C VAL A 70 -25.12 -7.88 -1.08
N ALA A 71 -25.55 -8.82 -1.93
CA ALA A 71 -25.11 -10.22 -1.89
C ALA A 71 -23.75 -10.44 -2.61
N ASP A 72 -23.08 -11.57 -2.34
CA ASP A 72 -21.80 -11.89 -2.98
C ASP A 72 -22.01 -12.08 -4.50
N GLY A 73 -21.28 -11.31 -5.32
CA GLY A 73 -21.39 -11.34 -6.79
C GLY A 73 -22.38 -10.33 -7.38
N GLU A 74 -23.13 -9.61 -6.54
CA GLU A 74 -23.98 -8.51 -7.00
C GLU A 74 -23.19 -7.19 -7.06
N LYS A 75 -23.52 -6.34 -8.03
CA LYS A 75 -22.99 -4.98 -8.07
C LYS A 75 -23.75 -4.13 -7.03
N PRO A 76 -23.05 -3.41 -6.15
CA PRO A 76 -23.68 -2.44 -5.25
C PRO A 76 -24.44 -1.38 -6.07
N ALA A 77 -25.47 -0.78 -5.47
CA ALA A 77 -26.26 0.28 -6.12
C ALA A 77 -25.39 1.46 -6.61
N THR A 78 -24.24 1.70 -5.97
CA THR A 78 -23.25 2.73 -6.37
C THR A 78 -22.49 2.43 -7.65
N LEU A 79 -22.44 1.18 -8.09
CA LEU A 79 -21.79 0.77 -9.34
C LEU A 79 -22.82 0.50 -10.46
N VAL A 80 -24.10 0.73 -10.21
CA VAL A 80 -25.17 0.66 -11.22
C VAL A 80 -25.44 2.08 -11.72
N PRO A 81 -25.35 2.35 -13.04
CA PRO A 81 -25.67 3.66 -13.58
C PRO A 81 -27.09 4.10 -13.23
N CYS A 82 -27.24 5.38 -12.90
CA CYS A 82 -28.54 6.00 -12.66
C CYS A 82 -29.41 5.98 -13.92
N SER A 83 -30.72 6.18 -13.74
CA SER A 83 -31.64 6.41 -14.86
C SER A 83 -31.26 7.64 -15.71
N THR A 84 -30.43 8.54 -15.18
CA THR A 84 -29.86 9.72 -15.85
C THR A 84 -28.60 9.42 -16.68
N GLY A 85 -28.05 8.20 -16.61
CA GLY A 85 -26.88 7.77 -17.39
C GLY A 85 -25.52 8.08 -16.75
N ASP A 86 -25.49 8.69 -15.57
CA ASP A 86 -24.30 8.94 -14.75
C ASP A 86 -24.33 8.11 -13.45
N ASN A 87 -23.23 8.09 -12.68
CA ASN A 87 -23.14 7.36 -11.41
C ASN A 87 -23.45 8.23 -10.17
N ASN A 88 -24.06 9.41 -10.34
CA ASN A 88 -24.29 10.40 -9.27
C ASN A 88 -25.63 10.23 -8.53
N CYS A 89 -26.06 8.99 -8.26
CA CYS A 89 -27.34 8.75 -7.60
C CYS A 89 -27.30 9.02 -6.10
N THR A 90 -28.44 9.42 -5.55
CA THR A 90 -28.74 9.28 -4.12
C THR A 90 -28.92 7.80 -3.79
N ILE A 91 -28.02 7.22 -2.99
CA ILE A 91 -28.05 5.78 -2.64
C ILE A 91 -28.64 5.50 -1.27
N SER A 92 -28.73 6.51 -0.40
CA SER A 92 -29.46 6.48 0.86
C SER A 92 -29.80 7.92 1.29
N PRO A 93 -30.74 8.14 2.23
CA PRO A 93 -31.07 9.46 2.76
C PRO A 93 -29.84 10.22 3.30
N GLU A 94 -28.78 9.49 3.66
CA GLU A 94 -27.53 10.03 4.18
C GLU A 94 -26.52 10.43 3.08
N TYR A 95 -26.75 10.09 1.81
CA TYR A 95 -25.87 10.34 0.66
C TYR A 95 -26.68 10.90 -0.53
N ASN A 96 -26.67 12.23 -0.69
CA ASN A 96 -27.45 12.91 -1.73
C ASN A 96 -26.93 12.65 -3.16
N THR A 97 -25.64 12.38 -3.34
CA THR A 97 -25.01 11.87 -4.58
C THR A 97 -23.84 10.96 -4.20
N HIS A 98 -23.45 9.98 -5.02
CA HIS A 98 -22.31 9.09 -4.70
C HIS A 98 -21.23 8.99 -5.79
N PRO A 99 -20.48 10.07 -6.05
CA PRO A 99 -19.20 9.96 -6.76
C PRO A 99 -18.06 9.59 -5.79
N ALA A 100 -18.04 8.37 -5.25
CA ALA A 100 -16.86 7.90 -4.52
C ALA A 100 -15.70 7.60 -5.48
N TRP A 101 -14.47 7.71 -4.97
CA TRP A 101 -13.27 7.38 -5.75
C TRP A 101 -13.32 5.96 -6.33
N VAL A 102 -13.99 5.02 -5.64
CA VAL A 102 -14.08 3.62 -6.09
C VAL A 102 -15.00 3.46 -7.28
N VAL A 103 -16.06 4.26 -7.39
CA VAL A 103 -16.95 4.24 -8.56
C VAL A 103 -16.17 4.68 -9.79
N ALA A 104 -15.45 5.81 -9.68
CA ALA A 104 -14.55 6.28 -10.72
C ALA A 104 -13.41 5.29 -11.02
N PHE A 105 -12.89 4.58 -9.99
CA PHE A 105 -11.93 3.50 -10.18
C PHE A 105 -12.52 2.38 -11.03
N HIS A 106 -13.68 1.85 -10.64
CA HIS A 106 -14.33 0.74 -11.31
C HIS A 106 -14.65 1.09 -12.76
N GLU A 107 -15.30 2.22 -13.00
CA GLU A 107 -15.60 2.70 -14.35
C GLU A 107 -14.34 2.80 -15.21
N ARG A 108 -13.26 3.40 -14.67
CA ARG A 108 -12.00 3.54 -15.39
C ARG A 108 -11.44 2.22 -15.93
N PHE A 109 -11.60 1.11 -15.21
CA PHE A 109 -11.12 -0.21 -15.65
C PHE A 109 -12.14 -1.00 -16.46
N MET A 110 -13.44 -0.76 -16.27
CA MET A 110 -14.49 -1.49 -16.99
C MET A 110 -14.86 -0.86 -18.34
N SER A 111 -14.86 0.48 -18.43
CA SER A 111 -15.15 1.22 -19.68
C SER A 111 -13.89 1.69 -20.41
N GLY A 112 -12.72 1.48 -19.81
CA GLY A 112 -11.44 1.90 -20.35
C GLY A 112 -10.85 0.95 -21.40
N PRO A 113 -9.72 1.34 -22.01
CA PRO A 113 -8.96 0.47 -22.90
C PRO A 113 -8.55 -0.85 -22.23
N SER A 114 -8.57 -1.94 -22.99
CA SER A 114 -8.31 -3.30 -22.51
C SER A 114 -6.94 -3.51 -21.87
N TRP A 115 -5.96 -2.64 -22.14
CA TRP A 115 -4.63 -2.70 -21.55
C TRP A 115 -4.56 -2.24 -20.09
N ARG A 116 -5.55 -1.48 -19.59
CA ARG A 116 -5.58 -1.00 -18.21
C ARG A 116 -5.60 -2.16 -17.22
N GLY A 117 -6.41 -3.17 -17.50
CA GLY A 117 -6.56 -4.32 -16.61
C GLY A 117 -5.25 -5.11 -16.41
N PRO A 118 -4.56 -5.53 -17.49
CA PRO A 118 -3.24 -6.14 -17.40
C PRO A 118 -2.21 -5.30 -16.64
N LEU A 119 -2.19 -3.98 -16.81
CA LEU A 119 -1.29 -3.11 -16.04
C LEU A 119 -1.64 -3.09 -14.55
N LEU A 120 -2.93 -3.06 -14.18
CA LEU A 120 -3.33 -3.11 -12.78
C LEU A 120 -2.92 -4.45 -12.15
N ILE A 121 -3.14 -5.56 -12.85
CA ILE A 121 -2.72 -6.89 -12.40
C ILE A 121 -1.19 -6.94 -12.26
N GLY A 122 -0.45 -6.42 -13.25
CA GLY A 122 1.02 -6.33 -13.22
C GLY A 122 1.52 -5.55 -12.02
N HIS A 123 0.92 -4.38 -11.75
CA HIS A 123 1.22 -3.59 -10.55
C HIS A 123 0.95 -4.38 -9.27
N ILE A 124 -0.26 -4.93 -9.10
CA ILE A 124 -0.68 -5.64 -7.88
C ILE A 124 0.22 -6.85 -7.63
N LEU A 125 0.44 -7.70 -8.62
CA LEU A 125 1.26 -8.90 -8.48
C LEU A 125 2.71 -8.57 -8.13
N MET A 126 3.33 -7.69 -8.91
CA MET A 126 4.74 -7.37 -8.71
C MET A 126 4.97 -6.59 -7.41
N ASN A 127 4.04 -5.71 -7.02
CA ASN A 127 4.08 -5.05 -5.71
C ASN A 127 3.94 -6.06 -4.57
N THR A 128 3.09 -7.08 -4.73
CA THR A 128 2.90 -8.14 -3.72
C THR A 128 4.16 -8.96 -3.55
N ILE A 129 4.80 -9.37 -4.64
CA ILE A 129 6.07 -10.11 -4.62
C ILE A 129 7.13 -9.27 -3.88
N ALA A 130 7.26 -8.00 -4.23
CA ALA A 130 8.18 -7.08 -3.56
C ALA A 130 7.87 -6.96 -2.05
N LEU A 131 6.61 -6.78 -1.67
CA LEU A 131 6.17 -6.67 -0.28
C LEU A 131 6.54 -7.91 0.53
N VAL A 132 6.25 -9.11 0.00
CA VAL A 132 6.62 -10.39 0.61
C VAL A 132 8.13 -10.47 0.81
N ILE A 133 8.90 -10.27 -0.27
CA ILE A 133 10.34 -10.46 -0.23
C ILE A 133 11.03 -9.46 0.70
N ILE A 134 10.65 -8.19 0.64
CA ILE A 134 11.21 -7.14 1.50
C ILE A 134 10.89 -7.44 2.96
N THR A 135 9.66 -7.85 3.27
CA THR A 135 9.26 -8.25 4.63
C THR A 135 10.09 -9.45 5.12
N LEU A 136 10.26 -10.47 4.30
CA LEU A 136 11.09 -11.63 4.64
C LEU A 136 12.55 -11.24 4.93
N GLN A 137 13.12 -10.34 4.12
CA GLN A 137 14.49 -9.87 4.29
C GLN A 137 14.68 -8.96 5.51
N LEU A 138 13.65 -8.28 6.00
CA LEU A 138 13.70 -7.56 7.28
C LEU A 138 13.87 -8.53 8.46
N PHE A 139 13.16 -9.66 8.44
CA PHE A 139 13.23 -10.65 9.52
C PHE A 139 14.43 -11.60 9.39
N ARG A 140 15.00 -11.70 8.19
CA ARG A 140 16.18 -12.49 7.89
C ARG A 140 17.22 -11.60 7.19
N PRO A 141 17.93 -10.73 7.91
CA PRO A 141 18.93 -9.85 7.31
C PRO A 141 20.08 -10.63 6.66
N GLY A 142 20.83 -9.95 5.80
CA GLY A 142 21.96 -10.53 5.06
C GLY A 142 22.94 -11.28 5.95
N GLY A 143 23.35 -12.47 5.51
CA GLY A 143 24.21 -13.39 6.28
C GLY A 143 23.46 -14.52 6.98
N GLN A 144 22.13 -14.44 7.10
CA GLN A 144 21.32 -15.51 7.73
C GLN A 144 20.82 -16.58 6.75
N PHE A 145 20.87 -16.33 5.43
CA PHE A 145 20.52 -17.32 4.42
C PHE A 145 21.17 -17.04 3.06
N PRO A 146 21.52 -18.07 2.28
CA PRO A 146 22.33 -17.94 1.06
C PRO A 146 21.63 -17.18 -0.08
N ALA A 147 20.29 -17.14 -0.08
CA ALA A 147 19.51 -16.53 -1.15
C ALA A 147 19.28 -15.01 -0.99
N HIS A 148 19.82 -14.35 0.04
CA HIS A 148 19.50 -12.95 0.35
C HIS A 148 19.75 -12.00 -0.84
N LYS A 149 20.91 -12.13 -1.48
CA LYS A 149 21.28 -11.32 -2.66
C LYS A 149 20.34 -11.55 -3.86
N MET A 150 19.95 -12.81 -4.10
CA MET A 150 19.04 -13.17 -5.19
C MET A 150 17.64 -12.61 -4.94
N LEU A 151 17.11 -12.79 -3.73
CA LEU A 151 15.82 -12.23 -3.34
C LEU A 151 15.83 -10.70 -3.41
N GLY A 152 16.91 -10.03 -3.00
CA GLY A 152 17.05 -8.57 -3.12
C GLY A 152 16.94 -8.10 -4.57
N ARG A 153 17.56 -8.81 -5.52
CA ARG A 153 17.44 -8.52 -6.95
C ARG A 153 16.01 -8.72 -7.45
N ILE A 154 15.36 -9.82 -7.08
CA ILE A 154 13.97 -10.10 -7.45
C ILE A 154 13.05 -9.00 -6.91
N ALA A 155 13.25 -8.56 -5.66
CA ALA A 155 12.47 -7.46 -5.08
C ALA A 155 12.62 -6.15 -5.87
N VAL A 156 13.86 -5.77 -6.22
CA VAL A 156 14.13 -4.56 -7.01
C VAL A 156 13.45 -4.65 -8.39
N VAL A 157 13.61 -5.76 -9.11
CA VAL A 157 12.97 -5.97 -10.41
C VAL A 157 11.45 -5.90 -10.29
N SER A 158 10.89 -6.54 -9.26
CA SER A 158 9.44 -6.53 -9.01
C SER A 158 8.94 -5.11 -8.70
N VAL A 159 9.67 -4.32 -7.91
CA VAL A 159 9.32 -2.92 -7.68
C VAL A 159 9.37 -2.13 -8.98
N VAL A 160 10.42 -2.27 -9.79
CA VAL A 160 10.52 -1.54 -11.07
C VAL A 160 9.33 -1.85 -11.98
N ILE A 161 9.01 -3.12 -12.21
CA ILE A 161 7.87 -3.51 -13.06
C ILE A 161 6.56 -2.97 -12.47
N SER A 162 6.36 -3.17 -11.16
CA SER A 162 5.17 -2.68 -10.45
C SER A 162 4.94 -1.18 -10.62
N LEU A 163 6.01 -0.39 -10.44
CA LEU A 163 5.93 1.06 -10.50
C LEU A 163 5.86 1.58 -11.93
N THR A 164 6.42 0.88 -12.91
CA THR A 164 6.19 1.19 -14.33
C THR A 164 4.72 0.98 -14.69
N CYS A 165 4.12 -0.15 -14.31
CA CYS A 165 2.69 -0.38 -14.51
C CYS A 165 1.82 0.70 -13.85
N ALA A 166 2.11 1.04 -12.59
CA ALA A 166 1.40 2.10 -11.87
C ALA A 166 1.62 3.47 -12.52
N GLY A 167 2.84 3.81 -12.93
CA GLY A 167 3.17 5.09 -13.55
C GLY A 167 2.40 5.32 -14.85
N ILE A 168 2.33 4.30 -15.72
CA ILE A 168 1.53 4.36 -16.95
C ILE A 168 0.05 4.57 -16.62
N LEU A 169 -0.48 3.84 -15.64
CA LEU A 169 -1.86 4.04 -15.19
C LEU A 169 -2.06 5.44 -14.58
N ASN A 170 -1.11 5.99 -13.84
CA ASN A 170 -1.25 7.28 -13.19
C ASN A 170 -1.26 8.43 -14.19
N ALA A 171 -0.54 8.32 -15.31
CA ALA A 171 -0.44 9.37 -16.32
C ALA A 171 -1.80 9.78 -16.91
N GLU A 172 -2.78 8.87 -16.92
CA GLU A 172 -4.12 9.15 -17.42
C GLU A 172 -5.04 9.85 -16.40
N LEU A 173 -4.59 10.02 -15.15
CA LEU A 173 -5.46 10.55 -14.09
C LEU A 173 -5.69 12.05 -14.19
N ILE A 174 -4.91 12.76 -15.01
CA ILE A 174 -5.07 14.21 -15.21
C ILE A 174 -6.50 14.58 -15.64
N ASP A 175 -7.14 13.74 -16.45
CA ASP A 175 -8.46 13.98 -17.03
C ASP A 175 -9.60 13.26 -16.28
N VAL A 176 -9.36 12.76 -15.06
CA VAL A 176 -10.38 12.07 -14.27
C VAL A 176 -10.67 12.84 -12.97
N PRO A 177 -11.56 13.85 -12.98
CA PRO A 177 -11.92 14.62 -11.79
C PRO A 177 -12.46 13.75 -10.65
N GLY A 178 -13.23 12.71 -11.01
CA GLY A 178 -13.68 11.59 -10.15
C GLY A 178 -12.59 10.99 -9.26
N TYR A 179 -11.36 11.06 -9.76
CA TYR A 179 -10.18 10.43 -9.22
C TYR A 179 -9.18 11.46 -8.66
N GLY A 180 -9.58 12.73 -8.50
CA GLY A 180 -8.73 13.81 -7.99
C GLY A 180 -7.81 14.46 -9.02
N GLY A 181 -7.96 14.11 -10.30
CA GLY A 181 -7.29 14.80 -11.41
C GLY A 181 -5.77 14.86 -11.28
N ILE A 182 -5.20 16.00 -11.68
CA ILE A 182 -3.77 16.29 -11.61
C ILE A 182 -3.18 16.18 -10.19
N TRP A 183 -3.97 16.49 -9.15
CA TRP A 183 -3.47 16.47 -7.77
C TRP A 183 -3.29 15.04 -7.26
N ALA A 184 -4.23 14.15 -7.56
CA ALA A 184 -4.07 12.74 -7.27
C ALA A 184 -2.96 12.10 -8.13
N MET A 185 -2.88 12.48 -9.42
CA MET A 185 -1.80 12.02 -10.30
C MET A 185 -0.42 12.34 -9.72
N THR A 186 -0.17 13.60 -9.37
CA THR A 186 1.12 14.05 -8.83
C THR A 186 1.39 13.44 -7.44
N GLY A 187 0.37 13.30 -6.61
CA GLY A 187 0.47 12.58 -5.32
C GLY A 187 0.84 11.11 -5.50
N LEU A 188 0.32 10.42 -6.51
CA LEU A 188 0.68 9.03 -6.77
C LEU A 188 2.11 8.90 -7.30
N TYR A 189 2.57 9.82 -8.15
CA TYR A 189 3.99 9.88 -8.52
C TYR A 189 4.89 10.17 -7.31
N PHE A 190 4.44 11.03 -6.40
CA PHE A 190 5.13 11.25 -5.14
C PHE A 190 5.20 9.96 -4.30
N LEU A 191 4.09 9.22 -4.17
CA LEU A 191 4.07 7.93 -3.50
C LEU A 191 5.08 6.94 -4.12
N LEU A 192 5.18 6.89 -5.45
CA LEU A 192 6.20 6.12 -6.16
C LEU A 192 7.62 6.52 -5.72
N LEU A 193 7.91 7.82 -5.65
CA LEU A 193 9.21 8.33 -5.21
C LEU A 193 9.52 7.96 -3.76
N THR A 194 8.51 7.93 -2.86
CA THR A 194 8.73 7.50 -1.48
C THR A 194 9.23 6.06 -1.38
N LEU A 195 8.98 5.20 -2.37
CA LEU A 195 9.51 3.84 -2.43
C LEU A 195 10.84 3.75 -3.19
N VAL A 196 10.94 4.39 -4.35
CA VAL A 196 12.11 4.31 -5.23
C VAL A 196 13.34 4.94 -4.59
N VAL A 197 13.20 6.13 -4.00
CA VAL A 197 14.34 6.88 -3.43
C VAL A 197 15.04 6.08 -2.32
N PRO A 198 14.36 5.61 -1.26
CA PRO A 198 15.05 4.83 -0.23
C PRO A 198 15.62 3.52 -0.77
N MET A 199 14.94 2.87 -1.73
CA MET A 199 15.44 1.64 -2.33
C MET A 199 16.74 1.89 -3.11
N ALA A 200 16.77 2.91 -3.97
CA ALA A 200 17.93 3.27 -4.76
C ALA A 200 19.12 3.64 -3.87
N ILE A 201 18.90 4.44 -2.81
CA ILE A 201 19.96 4.80 -1.87
C ILE A 201 20.47 3.56 -1.13
N GLY A 202 19.58 2.67 -0.68
CA GLY A 202 20.00 1.44 -0.02
C GLY A 202 20.79 0.49 -0.92
N VAL A 203 20.42 0.36 -2.21
CA VAL A 203 21.21 -0.38 -3.20
C VAL A 203 22.57 0.28 -3.43
N TYR A 204 22.60 1.60 -3.56
CA TYR A 204 23.84 2.36 -3.69
C TYR A 204 24.77 2.13 -2.50
N LYS A 205 24.26 2.17 -1.27
CA LYS A 205 25.04 1.94 -0.05
C LYS A 205 25.69 0.55 -0.01
N ILE A 206 24.97 -0.51 -0.36
CA ILE A 206 25.57 -1.86 -0.36
C ILE A 206 26.60 -2.04 -1.48
N VAL A 207 26.43 -1.37 -2.63
CA VAL A 207 27.45 -1.36 -3.69
C VAL A 207 28.75 -0.71 -3.22
N GLN A 208 28.66 0.30 -2.34
CA GLN A 208 29.82 0.95 -1.70
C GLN A 208 30.40 0.13 -0.52
N GLY A 209 29.87 -1.06 -0.22
CA GLY A 209 30.27 -1.85 0.95
C GLY A 209 29.73 -1.34 2.30
N ASP A 210 28.89 -0.30 2.30
CA ASP A 210 28.25 0.25 3.50
C ASP A 210 27.00 -0.57 3.87
N ALA A 211 27.22 -1.72 4.51
CA ALA A 211 26.17 -2.64 4.92
C ALA A 211 25.20 -2.03 5.94
N GLU A 212 25.68 -1.16 6.82
CA GLU A 212 24.83 -0.49 7.82
C GLU A 212 23.95 0.58 7.18
N GLY A 213 24.52 1.41 6.30
CA GLY A 213 23.77 2.35 5.49
C GLY A 213 22.70 1.63 4.66
N HIS A 214 23.06 0.52 4.03
CA HIS A 214 22.09 -0.33 3.32
C HIS A 214 20.93 -0.77 4.24
N ARG A 215 21.24 -1.32 5.42
CA ARG A 215 20.24 -1.75 6.40
C ARG A 215 19.26 -0.63 6.76
N ILE A 216 19.76 0.56 7.08
CA ILE A 216 18.93 1.72 7.45
C ILE A 216 17.97 2.08 6.32
N TRP A 217 18.47 2.16 5.08
CA TRP A 217 17.64 2.50 3.94
C TRP A 217 16.65 1.40 3.56
N MET A 218 16.98 0.11 3.78
CA MET A 218 16.03 -0.99 3.57
C MET A 218 14.89 -0.99 4.58
N TRP A 219 15.11 -0.54 5.82
CA TRP A 219 14.01 -0.28 6.76
C TRP A 219 13.05 0.79 6.24
N ARG A 220 13.59 1.87 5.65
CA ARG A 220 12.77 2.94 5.07
C ARG A 220 12.00 2.45 3.84
N THR A 221 12.63 1.65 2.98
CA THR A 221 11.96 1.00 1.84
C THR A 221 10.85 0.08 2.30
N ALA A 222 11.07 -0.72 3.35
CA ALA A 222 10.04 -1.55 3.94
C ALA A 222 8.89 -0.71 4.51
N GLY A 223 9.20 0.39 5.21
CA GLY A 223 8.21 1.36 5.66
C GLY A 223 7.40 1.92 4.51
N ALA A 224 8.05 2.34 3.42
CA ALA A 224 7.40 2.90 2.24
C ALA A 224 6.45 1.90 1.58
N ILE A 225 6.86 0.64 1.38
CA ILE A 225 6.00 -0.37 0.73
C ILE A 225 4.84 -0.82 1.63
N TRP A 226 5.06 -0.94 2.95
CA TRP A 226 3.98 -1.19 3.90
C TRP A 226 3.03 0.00 4.00
N GLY A 227 3.56 1.22 3.98
CA GLY A 227 2.77 2.45 4.00
C GLY A 227 1.92 2.62 2.75
N SER A 228 2.52 2.49 1.58
CA SER A 228 1.80 2.57 0.30
C SER A 228 0.76 1.47 0.12
N TYR A 229 0.90 0.34 0.82
CA TYR A 229 -0.11 -0.71 0.81
C TYR A 229 -1.19 -0.50 1.88
N TRP A 230 -0.81 -0.54 3.16
CA TRP A 230 -1.75 -0.58 4.29
C TRP A 230 -2.17 0.79 4.79
N ILE A 231 -1.23 1.71 5.01
CA ILE A 231 -1.57 3.05 5.49
C ILE A 231 -2.39 3.79 4.44
N PHE A 232 -2.03 3.64 3.16
CA PHE A 232 -2.79 4.16 2.03
C PHE A 232 -4.25 3.70 2.11
N ARG A 233 -4.50 2.39 2.19
CA ARG A 233 -5.86 1.83 2.32
C ARG A 233 -6.57 2.29 3.60
N GLY A 234 -5.85 2.37 4.72
CA GLY A 234 -6.40 2.82 5.99
C GLY A 234 -6.89 4.27 5.92
N ILE A 235 -6.09 5.16 5.34
CA ILE A 235 -6.48 6.56 5.12
C ILE A 235 -7.68 6.63 4.18
N MET A 236 -7.68 5.86 3.09
CA MET A 236 -8.82 5.83 2.18
C MET A 236 -10.12 5.44 2.89
N MET A 237 -10.08 4.36 3.66
CA MET A 237 -11.22 3.88 4.44
C MET A 237 -11.69 4.92 5.46
N LEU A 238 -10.77 5.58 6.18
CA LEU A 238 -11.12 6.59 7.18
C LEU A 238 -11.74 7.83 6.54
N ILE A 239 -11.17 8.34 5.45
CA ILE A 239 -11.73 9.52 4.77
C ILE A 239 -13.13 9.19 4.23
N ASP A 240 -13.32 8.02 3.61
CA ASP A 240 -14.63 7.63 3.07
C ASP A 240 -15.72 7.51 4.16
N LEU A 241 -15.35 7.06 5.36
CA LEU A 241 -16.27 6.97 6.51
C LEU A 241 -16.69 8.33 7.07
N PHE A 242 -15.81 9.34 7.04
CA PHE A 242 -16.03 10.60 7.74
C PHE A 242 -16.25 11.81 6.83
N VAL A 243 -15.84 11.73 5.57
CA VAL A 243 -15.87 12.83 4.62
C VAL A 243 -16.70 12.41 3.40
N LYS A 244 -17.90 12.96 3.33
CA LYS A 244 -18.86 12.72 2.24
C LYS A 244 -18.60 13.66 1.07
N ASP A 245 -18.96 13.22 -0.13
CA ASP A 245 -18.99 14.02 -1.36
C ASP A 245 -17.65 14.65 -1.80
N THR A 246 -16.52 14.23 -1.22
CA THR A 246 -15.20 14.74 -1.60
C THR A 246 -14.53 13.84 -2.62
N VAL A 247 -14.99 13.98 -3.85
CA VAL A 247 -14.46 13.31 -5.03
C VAL A 247 -12.95 13.54 -5.13
N GLY A 248 -12.16 12.47 -5.11
CA GLY A 248 -10.71 12.54 -5.28
C GLY A 248 -9.89 12.98 -4.06
N LEU A 249 -10.50 13.48 -2.98
CA LEU A 249 -9.77 13.84 -1.75
C LEU A 249 -9.16 12.59 -1.10
N THR A 250 -9.95 11.53 -0.98
CA THR A 250 -9.58 10.23 -0.42
C THR A 250 -8.29 9.70 -1.03
N LEU A 251 -8.22 9.69 -2.37
CA LEU A 251 -7.06 9.23 -3.10
C LEU A 251 -5.88 10.18 -2.96
N SER A 252 -6.12 11.49 -3.09
CA SER A 252 -5.07 12.50 -3.04
C SER A 252 -4.35 12.51 -1.69
N VAL A 253 -5.09 12.58 -0.58
CA VAL A 253 -4.49 12.59 0.76
C VAL A 253 -3.71 11.30 1.01
N SER A 254 -4.28 10.16 0.63
CA SER A 254 -3.62 8.86 0.77
C SER A 254 -2.30 8.81 -0.01
N ALA A 255 -2.29 9.30 -1.25
CA ALA A 255 -1.13 9.30 -2.11
C ALA A 255 0.01 10.19 -1.59
N TRP A 256 -0.32 11.37 -1.05
CA TRP A 256 0.68 12.30 -0.51
C TRP A 256 1.26 11.87 0.84
N THR A 257 0.53 11.11 1.65
CA THR A 257 0.91 10.91 3.06
C THR A 257 1.35 9.49 3.39
N ALA A 258 0.77 8.47 2.75
CA ALA A 258 0.90 7.09 3.20
C ALA A 258 2.35 6.57 3.19
N GLY A 259 3.11 6.89 2.14
CA GLY A 259 4.51 6.50 2.02
C GLY A 259 5.38 7.14 3.11
N LEU A 260 5.18 8.43 3.40
CA LEU A 260 5.91 9.15 4.43
C LEU A 260 5.62 8.61 5.84
N ILE A 261 4.34 8.36 6.15
CA ILE A 261 3.94 7.78 7.44
C ILE A 261 4.55 6.39 7.60
N GLY A 262 4.56 5.60 6.52
CA GLY A 262 5.20 4.28 6.51
C GLY A 262 6.70 4.33 6.79
N ILE A 263 7.43 5.24 6.11
CA ILE A 263 8.86 5.48 6.35
C ILE A 263 9.11 5.90 7.80
N ALA A 264 8.35 6.87 8.31
CA ALA A 264 8.50 7.37 9.68
C ALA A 264 8.25 6.26 10.71
N SER A 265 7.21 5.45 10.50
CA SER A 265 6.87 4.32 11.37
C SER A 265 7.97 3.26 11.39
N ALA A 266 8.49 2.88 10.22
CA ALA A 266 9.57 1.90 10.12
C ALA A 266 10.88 2.41 10.72
N GLU A 267 11.21 3.68 10.53
CA GLU A 267 12.37 4.33 11.14
C GLU A 267 12.25 4.37 12.67
N ALA A 268 11.06 4.66 13.21
CA ALA A 268 10.80 4.64 14.65
C ALA A 268 10.98 3.22 15.23
N ILE A 269 10.44 2.19 14.57
CA ILE A 269 10.61 0.79 14.95
C ILE A 269 12.09 0.39 14.89
N ARG A 270 12.80 0.73 13.81
CA ARG A 270 14.23 0.43 13.66
C ARG A 270 15.05 1.01 14.80
N ARG A 271 14.90 2.32 15.07
CA ARG A 271 15.64 3.00 16.15
C ARG A 271 15.38 2.36 17.51
N TYR A 272 14.14 1.98 17.77
CA TYR A 272 13.78 1.26 19.00
C TYR A 272 14.51 -0.09 19.11
N LEU A 273 14.56 -0.87 18.03
CA LEU A 273 15.25 -2.16 18.00
C LEU A 273 16.77 -2.02 18.15
N ASP A 274 17.37 -1.02 17.50
CA ASP A 274 18.80 -0.75 17.59
C ASP A 274 19.22 -0.36 19.02
N ASN A 275 18.44 0.50 19.68
CA ASN A 275 18.66 0.89 21.07
C ASN A 275 18.53 -0.30 22.03
N LYS A 276 17.58 -1.21 21.79
CA LYS A 276 17.37 -2.41 22.64
C LYS A 276 18.50 -3.42 22.51
N ASN A 277 19.03 -3.62 21.30
CA ASN A 277 20.06 -4.60 21.02
C ASN A 277 21.48 -4.10 21.31
N GLY A 278 21.61 -2.87 21.82
CA GLY A 278 22.92 -2.28 22.13
C GLY A 278 23.80 -2.10 20.90
N VAL A 279 23.21 -1.95 19.70
CA VAL A 279 23.99 -1.60 18.51
C VAL A 279 24.54 -0.21 18.77
N PRO A 280 25.87 -0.03 18.89
CA PRO A 280 26.43 1.27 19.21
C PRO A 280 26.02 2.26 18.13
N ASN A 281 25.52 3.43 18.54
CA ASN A 281 25.38 4.57 17.63
C ASN A 281 26.77 4.90 17.08
N LEU A 282 27.12 4.41 15.88
CA LEU A 282 28.40 4.71 15.23
C LEU A 282 28.54 6.19 14.87
N ALA A 283 27.48 6.99 15.03
CA ALA A 283 27.55 8.45 14.99
C ALA A 283 28.51 9.05 16.05
N THR A 284 28.90 8.30 17.09
CA THR A 284 29.90 8.74 18.07
C THR A 284 31.31 8.16 17.88
N SER A 285 31.56 7.27 16.90
CA SER A 285 32.87 6.61 16.75
C SER A 285 33.80 7.23 15.70
N HIS A 286 33.35 8.23 14.91
CA HIS A 286 34.25 8.94 13.98
C HIS A 286 35.09 10.06 14.62
N GLY A 287 35.09 10.20 15.95
CA GLY A 287 35.87 11.21 16.67
C GLY A 287 37.23 10.76 17.21
N ARG A 288 37.65 9.50 17.08
CA ARG A 288 38.95 9.03 17.61
C ARG A 288 39.61 7.97 16.73
N SER A 289 40.39 8.41 15.74
CA SER A 289 41.77 7.93 15.51
C SER A 289 42.37 8.61 14.27
N LEU A 290 42.78 9.87 14.40
CA LEU A 290 43.97 10.36 13.71
C LEU A 290 45.02 10.57 14.81
N GLY A 291 45.63 9.45 15.21
CA GLY A 291 46.76 9.41 16.12
C GLY A 291 47.88 8.66 15.40
N THR A 292 48.78 9.46 14.82
CA THR A 292 50.22 9.22 14.65
C THR A 292 50.73 7.79 14.91
N ALA A 293 51.20 7.13 13.86
CA ALA A 293 52.50 6.46 13.78
C ALA A 293 52.83 6.23 12.30
#